data_AF-A0A133VAE4-F1
#
_entry.id   AF-A0A133VAE4-F1
#
_cell.length_a   1.000
_cell.length_b   1.000
_cell.length_c   1.000
_cell.angle_alpha   90.00
_cell.angle_beta   90.00
_cell.angle_gamma   90.00
#
_symmetry.space_group_name_H-M   'P 1'
#
loop_
_entity.id
_entity.type
_entity.pdbx_description
1 polymer ?
#
loop_
_entity_poly.entity_id
_entity_poly.type
_entity_poly.pdbx_seq_one_letter_code
_entity_poly.pdbx_strand_id
1 'polypeptide(L)'
;MEGIKCRGCGRLYVPPMMTCISCGSNEFDRVEFEGRGDIVTYTVIHVPPREYKNEAPYTVAIIELEEGAKVTGRVKGDPEKLAIGKSVKLLSEGKYYLFKLITN
;
A
#
# COMPACT_ATOMS: atom_id res chain seq x y z
N MET A 1 7.05 7.17 4.67
CA MET A 1 5.68 7.22 4.13
C MET A 1 4.78 8.00 5.06
N GLU A 2 4.29 9.15 4.61
CA GLU A 2 3.40 9.98 5.42
C GLU A 2 1.95 9.49 5.32
N GLY A 3 1.24 9.46 6.44
CA GLY A 3 -0.20 9.33 6.45
C GLY A 3 -0.81 10.03 7.66
N ILE A 4 -2.03 9.64 8.03
CA ILE A 4 -2.80 10.34 9.06
C ILE A 4 -3.47 9.38 10.04
N LYS A 5 -3.59 9.82 11.29
CA LYS A 5 -4.35 9.16 12.35
C LYS A 5 -5.55 10.01 12.72
N CYS A 6 -6.75 9.44 12.68
CA CYS A 6 -7.97 10.13 13.12
C CYS A 6 -7.93 10.38 14.63
N ARG A 7 -8.16 11.63 15.06
CA ARG A 7 -8.23 11.97 16.50
C ARG A 7 -9.45 11.37 17.20
N GLY A 8 -10.57 11.21 16.48
CA GLY A 8 -11.81 10.71 17.06
C GLY A 8 -11.85 9.20 17.31
N CYS A 9 -11.25 8.38 16.44
CA CYS A 9 -11.31 6.91 16.57
C CYS A 9 -9.95 6.20 16.47
N GLY A 10 -8.85 6.94 16.28
CA GLY A 10 -7.51 6.38 16.19
C GLY A 10 -7.18 5.65 14.88
N ARG A 11 -8.11 5.57 13.93
CA ARG A 11 -7.91 4.87 12.66
C ARG A 11 -6.82 5.53 11.81
N LEU A 12 -5.99 4.71 11.20
CA LEU A 12 -4.86 5.12 10.37
C LEU A 12 -5.22 5.05 8.88
N TYR A 13 -4.74 6.01 8.11
CA TYR A 13 -4.99 6.12 6.68
C TYR A 13 -3.72 6.46 5.92
N VAL A 14 -3.54 5.79 4.79
CA VAL A 14 -2.59 6.15 3.76
C VAL A 14 -3.15 5.71 2.39
N PRO A 15 -3.27 6.61 1.40
CA PRO A 15 -2.95 8.04 1.47
C PRO A 15 -3.87 8.82 2.43
N PRO A 16 -3.51 10.06 2.80
CA PRO A 16 -4.34 10.93 3.63
C PRO A 16 -5.76 11.13 3.06
N MET A 17 -6.74 11.16 3.96
CA MET A 17 -8.16 11.35 3.69
C MET A 17 -8.66 12.65 4.32
N MET A 18 -9.68 13.28 3.72
CA MET A 18 -10.30 14.51 4.26
C MET A 18 -11.26 14.24 5.44
N THR A 19 -11.90 13.06 5.45
CA THR A 19 -12.92 12.70 6.45
C THR A 19 -12.76 11.23 6.82
N CYS A 20 -12.89 10.92 8.11
CA CYS A 20 -12.77 9.56 8.60
C CYS A 20 -14.01 8.75 8.23
N ILE A 21 -13.84 7.74 7.37
CA ILE A 21 -14.94 6.85 6.97
C ILE A 21 -15.51 6.02 8.13
N SER A 22 -14.81 5.96 9.26
CA SER A 22 -15.21 5.15 10.42
C SER A 22 -16.06 5.93 11.42
N CYS A 23 -15.80 7.23 11.62
CA CYS A 23 -16.49 8.03 12.64
C CYS A 23 -16.94 9.43 12.18
N GLY A 24 -16.64 9.82 10.93
CA GLY A 24 -17.03 11.12 10.38
C GLY A 24 -16.18 12.33 10.81
N SER A 25 -15.19 12.13 11.69
CA SER A 25 -14.29 13.23 12.09
C SER A 25 -13.44 13.74 10.93
N ASN A 26 -13.19 15.06 10.93
CA ASN A 26 -12.27 15.74 10.02
C ASN A 26 -10.95 16.14 10.72
N GLU A 27 -10.74 15.67 11.96
CA GLU A 27 -9.56 15.97 12.74
C GLU A 27 -8.56 14.81 12.71
N PHE A 28 -7.34 15.13 12.29
CA PHE A 28 -6.28 14.15 12.07
C PHE A 28 -4.92 14.66 12.53
N ASP A 29 -4.11 13.75 13.04
CA ASP A 29 -2.68 13.95 13.27
C ASP A 29 -1.86 13.33 12.15
N ARG A 30 -0.76 13.98 11.78
CA ARG A 30 0.22 13.40 10.85
C ARG A 30 0.98 12.28 11.55
N VAL A 31 1.23 11.21 10.81
CA VAL A 31 2.03 10.07 11.28
C VAL A 31 2.96 9.61 10.16
N GLU A 32 4.12 9.10 10.55
CA GLU A 32 5.04 8.42 9.63
C GLU A 32 4.92 6.91 9.79
N PHE A 33 4.86 6.21 8.67
CA PHE A 33 4.91 4.75 8.60
C PHE A 33 6.29 4.31 8.11
N GLU A 34 6.80 3.21 8.66
CA GLU A 34 8.05 2.57 8.25
C GLU A 34 7.96 1.95 6.84
N GLY A 35 6.75 1.77 6.34
CA GLY A 35 6.47 1.20 5.02
C GLY A 35 6.72 -0.31 4.95
N ARG A 36 6.73 -1.00 6.09
CA ARG A 36 6.71 -2.47 6.16
C ARG A 36 5.29 -2.97 6.28
N GLY A 37 5.00 -4.13 5.71
CA GLY A 37 3.68 -4.76 5.82
C GLY A 37 3.61 -6.08 5.08
N ASP A 38 2.43 -6.68 5.09
CA ASP A 38 2.17 -7.97 4.47
C ASP A 38 1.13 -7.84 3.35
N ILE A 39 1.27 -8.67 2.31
CA ILE A 39 0.31 -8.75 1.21
C ILE A 39 -1.00 -9.36 1.72
N VAL A 40 -2.06 -8.57 1.75
CA VAL A 40 -3.42 -9.04 2.07
C VAL A 40 -4.02 -9.77 0.86
N THR A 41 -3.84 -9.20 -0.32
CA THR A 41 -4.27 -9.76 -1.61
C THR A 41 -3.53 -9.08 -2.75
N TYR A 42 -3.46 -9.73 -3.91
CA TYR A 42 -2.79 -9.18 -5.09
C TYR A 42 -3.43 -9.66 -6.39
N THR A 43 -3.11 -8.95 -7.49
CA THR A 43 -3.46 -9.33 -8.85
C THR A 43 -2.31 -8.99 -9.80
N VAL A 44 -2.19 -9.76 -10.88
CA VAL A 44 -1.18 -9.57 -11.92
C VAL A 44 -1.86 -8.97 -13.15
N ILE A 45 -1.46 -7.76 -13.50
CA ILE A 45 -2.01 -7.06 -14.66
C ILE A 45 -1.20 -7.46 -15.90
N HIS A 46 -1.78 -8.36 -16.70
CA HIS A 46 -1.19 -8.81 -17.97
C HIS A 46 -1.52 -7.88 -19.14
N VAL A 47 -2.69 -7.23 -19.13
CA VAL A 47 -3.16 -6.35 -20.21
C VAL A 47 -3.50 -4.98 -19.62
N PRO A 48 -2.53 -4.06 -19.52
CA PRO A 48 -2.77 -2.76 -18.90
C PRO A 48 -3.19 -1.67 -19.91
N PRO A 49 -3.60 -0.49 -19.41
CA PRO A 49 -3.75 0.70 -20.23
C PRO A 49 -2.49 1.04 -21.03
N ARG A 50 -2.66 1.79 -22.14
CA ARG A 50 -1.58 2.11 -23.08
C ARG A 50 -0.33 2.70 -22.41
N GLU A 51 -0.52 3.57 -21.43
CA GLU A 51 0.56 4.22 -20.67
C GLU A 51 1.49 3.25 -19.95
N TYR A 52 1.02 2.05 -19.58
CA TYR A 52 1.78 1.08 -18.80
C TYR A 52 2.12 -0.19 -19.59
N LYS A 53 1.94 -0.20 -20.92
CA LYS A 53 2.18 -1.39 -21.75
C LYS A 53 3.59 -1.98 -21.58
N ASN A 54 4.59 -1.12 -21.43
CA ASN A 54 5.99 -1.54 -21.29
C ASN A 54 6.33 -2.05 -19.87
N GLU A 55 5.39 -1.94 -18.94
CA GLU A 55 5.54 -2.44 -17.55
C GLU A 55 4.83 -3.78 -17.35
N ALA A 56 4.13 -4.30 -18.36
CA ALA A 56 3.42 -5.57 -18.25
C ALA A 56 4.38 -6.79 -18.32
N PRO A 57 4.10 -7.86 -17.55
CA PRO A 57 3.14 -7.92 -16.46
C PRO A 57 3.63 -7.19 -15.20
N TYR A 58 2.72 -6.55 -14.46
CA TYR A 58 3.03 -5.98 -13.14
C TYR A 58 2.00 -6.38 -12.08
N THR A 59 2.47 -6.44 -10.83
CA THR A 59 1.63 -6.79 -9.68
C THR A 59 1.07 -5.54 -9.01
N VAL A 60 -0.24 -5.56 -8.72
CA VAL A 60 -0.90 -4.62 -7.81
C VAL A 60 -1.35 -5.40 -6.58
N ALA A 61 -1.11 -4.84 -5.40
CA ALA A 61 -1.44 -5.48 -4.12
C ALA A 61 -2.09 -4.51 -3.15
N ILE A 62 -2.91 -5.06 -2.26
CA ILE A 62 -3.31 -4.40 -1.02
C ILE A 62 -2.35 -4.90 0.06
N ILE A 63 -1.68 -3.97 0.72
CA ILE A 63 -0.69 -4.24 1.76
C ILE A 63 -1.25 -3.70 3.07
N GLU A 64 -1.24 -4.54 4.09
CA GLU A 64 -1.52 -4.14 5.47
C GLU A 64 -0.18 -3.85 6.13
N LEU A 65 0.03 -2.58 6.47
CA LEU A 65 1.24 -2.11 7.12
C LEU A 65 1.29 -2.61 8.56
N GLU A 66 2.49 -2.73 9.11
CA GLU A 66 2.68 -3.19 10.49
C GLU A 66 1.95 -2.29 11.50
N GLU A 67 1.83 -1.00 11.21
CA GLU A 67 1.08 -0.03 12.02
C GLU A 67 -0.45 -0.15 11.88
N GLY A 68 -0.95 -0.90 10.88
CA GLY A 68 -2.36 -1.26 10.72
C GLY A 68 -3.14 -0.51 9.64
N ALA A 69 -2.52 0.42 8.90
CA ALA A 69 -3.14 1.02 7.73
C ALA A 69 -3.05 0.09 6.50
N LYS A 70 -4.07 0.14 5.63
CA LYS A 70 -4.06 -0.58 4.34
C LYS A 70 -3.75 0.38 3.20
N VAL A 71 -2.87 -0.05 2.30
CA VAL A 71 -2.43 0.74 1.16
C VAL A 71 -2.44 -0.09 -0.11
N THR A 72 -2.92 0.51 -1.20
CA THR A 72 -2.82 -0.09 -2.53
C THR A 72 -1.52 0.37 -3.18
N GLY A 73 -0.69 -0.59 -3.59
CA GLY A 73 0.58 -0.31 -4.24
C GLY A 73 0.91 -1.35 -5.29
N ARG A 74 2.06 -1.18 -5.95
CA ARG A 74 2.65 -2.20 -6.81
C ARG A 74 3.75 -2.94 -6.08
N VAL A 75 3.95 -4.21 -6.41
CA VAL A 75 5.06 -5.00 -5.85
C VAL A 75 6.04 -5.34 -6.96
N LYS A 76 7.29 -4.89 -6.81
CA LYS A 76 8.40 -5.23 -7.69
C LYS A 76 8.81 -6.68 -7.44
N GLY A 77 8.86 -7.45 -8.50
CA GLY A 77 9.33 -8.83 -8.45
C GLY A 77 8.60 -9.71 -9.45
N ASP A 78 8.99 -10.98 -9.41
CA ASP A 78 8.36 -12.05 -10.19
C ASP A 78 6.97 -12.39 -9.58
N PRO A 79 5.87 -12.32 -10.35
CA PRO A 79 4.54 -12.72 -9.92
C PRO A 79 4.45 -14.13 -9.33
N GLU A 80 5.28 -15.07 -9.77
CA GLU A 80 5.27 -16.44 -9.26
C GLU A 80 5.83 -16.56 -7.84
N LYS A 81 6.60 -15.57 -7.38
CA LYS A 81 7.17 -15.52 -6.03
C LYS A 81 6.26 -14.80 -5.02
N LEU A 82 5.19 -14.19 -5.50
CA LEU A 82 4.22 -13.48 -4.68
C LEU A 82 3.20 -14.45 -4.10
N ALA A 83 2.84 -14.22 -2.84
CA ALA A 83 1.78 -14.94 -2.17
C ALA A 83 1.14 -14.05 -1.11
N ILE A 84 -0.12 -14.31 -0.77
CA ILE A 84 -0.79 -13.70 0.37
C ILE A 84 0.01 -14.03 1.64
N GLY A 85 0.18 -13.05 2.51
CA GLY A 85 0.96 -13.14 3.76
C GLY A 85 2.47 -12.98 3.59
N LYS A 86 2.99 -12.74 2.37
CA LYS A 86 4.41 -12.39 2.18
C LYS A 86 4.67 -10.95 2.61
N SER A 87 5.77 -10.76 3.35
CA SER A 87 6.21 -9.46 3.81
C SER A 87 6.89 -8.65 2.72
N VAL A 88 6.60 -7.35 2.72
CA VAL A 88 7.08 -6.37 1.76
C VAL A 88 7.57 -5.12 2.48
N LYS A 89 8.50 -4.40 1.84
CA LYS A 89 8.92 -3.07 2.26
C LYS A 89 8.74 -2.07 1.13
N LEU A 90 8.32 -0.87 1.48
CA LEU A 90 8.27 0.26 0.58
C LEU A 90 9.68 0.53 0.03
N LEU A 91 9.76 0.60 -1.29
CA LEU A 91 10.96 0.89 -2.05
C LEU A 91 11.00 2.36 -2.48
N SER A 92 9.87 2.90 -2.93
CA SER A 92 9.76 4.29 -3.35
C SER A 92 8.31 4.78 -3.34
N GLU A 93 8.15 6.08 -3.12
CA GLU A 93 6.88 6.81 -3.22
C GLU A 93 6.95 7.73 -4.45
N GLY A 94 6.00 7.59 -5.37
CA GLY A 94 5.98 8.33 -6.64
C GLY A 94 4.59 8.32 -7.27
N LYS A 95 4.47 7.96 -8.56
CA LYS A 95 3.16 7.79 -9.22
C LYS A 95 2.27 6.76 -8.52
N TYR A 96 2.90 5.77 -7.88
CA TYR A 96 2.29 4.77 -7.03
C TYR A 96 3.28 4.40 -5.91
N TYR A 97 2.78 3.81 -4.82
CA TYR A 97 3.64 3.15 -3.85
C TYR A 97 4.24 1.90 -4.49
N LEU A 98 5.57 1.83 -4.56
CA LEU A 98 6.29 0.65 -5.04
C LEU A 98 6.90 -0.08 -3.86
N PHE A 99 6.55 -1.34 -3.70
CA PHE A 99 7.06 -2.23 -2.67
C PHE A 99 8.00 -3.27 -3.27
N LYS A 100 8.83 -3.89 -2.44
CA LYS A 100 9.62 -5.08 -2.77
C LYS A 100 9.37 -6.16 -1.72
N LEU A 101 9.45 -7.42 -2.13
CA LEU A 101 9.48 -8.54 -1.18
C LEU A 101 10.70 -8.43 -0.25
N ILE A 102 10.49 -8.75 1.01
CA ILE A 102 11.58 -8.96 1.98
C ILE A 102 11.76 -10.47 2.11
N THR A 103 12.94 -10.98 1.79
CA THR A 103 13.34 -12.33 2.20
C THR A 103 13.77 -12.24 3.67
N ASN A 104 13.04 -12.93 4.54
CA ASN A 104 13.57 -13.33 5.84
C ASN A 104 14.68 -14.37 5.67
#